data_AF-A0A8T3T6J6-F1
#
_entry.id   AF-A0A8T3T6J6-F1
#
_cell.length_a   1.000
_cell.length_b   1.000
_cell.length_c   1.000
_cell.angle_alpha   90.00
_cell.angle_beta   90.00
_cell.angle_gamma   90.00
#
_symmetry.space_group_name_H-M   'P 1'
#
loop_
_entity.id
_entity.type
_entity.pdbx_description
1 polymer ?
#
loop_
_entity_poly.entity_id
_entity_poly.type
_entity_poly.pdbx_seq_one_letter_code
_entity_poly.pdbx_strand_id
1 'polypeptide(L)' 'MIEVLEAGALTSVQTAGGRPAWRHLGVPIGGAVDPWSARLANRLVGNPDDAALL' A
#
# COMPACT_ATOMS: atom_id res chain seq x y z
N MET A 1 14.08 5.44 -10.14
CA MET A 1 14.13 6.24 -8.89
C MET A 1 13.05 7.30 -9.00
N ILE A 2 12.25 7.50 -7.95
CA ILE A 2 11.20 8.54 -7.91
C ILE A 2 11.68 9.63 -6.96
N GLU A 3 11.71 10.88 -7.42
CA GLU A 3 11.97 12.07 -6.61
C GLU A 3 10.64 12.65 -6.12
N VAL A 4 10.53 12.94 -4.82
CA VAL A 4 9.32 13.55 -4.23
C VAL A 4 9.54 15.06 -4.14
N LEU A 5 8.85 15.81 -4.99
CA LEU A 5 8.92 17.28 -5.00
C LEU A 5 7.96 17.90 -3.95
N GLU A 6 6.79 17.29 -3.77
CA GLU A 6 5.78 17.69 -2.77
C GLU A 6 4.97 16.45 -2.33
N ALA A 7 4.83 16.24 -1.01
CA ALA A 7 4.18 15.05 -0.46
C ALA A 7 2.74 15.27 0.00
N GLY A 8 2.28 16.51 0.17
CA GLY A 8 0.98 16.77 0.82
C GLY A 8 0.95 16.34 2.29
N ALA A 9 -0.25 16.18 2.86
CA ALA A 9 -0.41 16.03 4.31
C ALA A 9 -0.06 14.63 4.86
N LEU A 10 -0.47 13.54 4.18
CA LEU A 10 -0.40 12.17 4.73
C LEU A 10 -0.11 11.14 3.62
N THR A 11 0.96 11.35 2.85
CA THR A 11 1.42 10.39 1.84
C THR A 11 2.34 9.34 2.47
N SER A 12 2.07 8.07 2.18
CA SER A 12 2.82 6.96 2.77
C SER A 12 2.85 5.78 1.81
N VAL A 13 3.93 5.01 1.84
CA VAL A 13 4.01 3.78 1.05
C VAL A 13 3.12 2.71 1.70
N GLN A 14 2.20 2.14 0.92
CA GLN A 14 1.24 1.13 1.35
C GLN A 14 1.27 -0.10 0.44
N THR A 15 0.65 -1.18 0.90
CA THR A 15 0.27 -2.34 0.09
C THR A 15 -1.22 -2.61 0.26
N ALA A 16 -1.83 -3.40 -0.62
CA ALA A 16 -3.28 -3.67 -0.55
C ALA A 16 -3.67 -4.59 0.61
N GLY A 17 -2.80 -5.54 0.98
CA GLY A 17 -3.04 -6.58 1.98
C GLY A 17 -2.41 -6.29 3.35
N GLY A 18 -1.48 -5.34 3.43
CA GLY A 18 -0.75 -5.03 4.66
C GLY A 18 0.01 -6.24 5.22
N ARG A 19 -0.05 -6.46 6.53
CA ARG A 19 0.72 -7.49 7.29
C ARG A 19 -0.19 -8.38 8.14
N PRO A 20 -1.02 -9.25 7.54
CA PRO A 20 -2.06 -9.98 8.26
C PRO A 20 -1.52 -11.02 9.26
N ALA A 21 -0.32 -11.57 9.02
CA ALA A 21 0.23 -12.69 9.80
C ALA A 21 0.58 -12.34 11.27
N TRP A 22 0.70 -11.06 11.61
CA TRP A 22 1.31 -10.61 12.87
C TRP A 22 0.32 -10.12 13.93
N ARG A 23 -0.99 -10.21 13.65
CA ARG A 23 -2.04 -9.72 14.57
C ARG A 23 -2.03 -10.41 15.93
N HIS A 24 -1.62 -11.68 15.98
CA HIS A 24 -1.51 -12.44 17.23
C HIS A 24 -0.42 -11.90 18.17
N LEU A 25 0.49 -11.07 17.66
CA LEU A 25 1.53 -10.38 18.42
C LEU A 25 1.19 -8.90 18.66
N GLY A 26 -0.05 -8.48 18.39
CA GLY A 26 -0.48 -7.10 18.57
C GLY A 26 -0.08 -6.14 17.46
N VAL A 27 0.48 -6.63 16.35
CA VAL A 27 0.84 -5.79 15.20
C VAL A 27 -0.40 -5.53 14.33
N PRO A 28 -0.80 -4.28 14.08
CA PRO A 28 -1.90 -3.97 13.18
C PRO A 28 -1.62 -4.41 11.74
N ILE A 29 -2.68 -4.75 10.99
CA ILE A 29 -2.57 -5.14 9.57
C ILE A 29 -1.90 -4.03 8.76
N GLY A 30 -2.30 -2.76 8.98
CA GLY A 30 -1.87 -1.64 8.12
C GLY A 30 -2.39 -1.79 6.69
N GLY A 31 -1.65 -1.24 5.72
CA GLY A 31 -2.01 -1.28 4.31
C GLY A 31 -2.91 -0.12 3.89
N ALA A 32 -3.26 -0.10 2.61
CA ALA A 32 -4.09 0.94 2.01
C ALA A 32 -5.49 0.97 2.64
N VAL A 33 -5.99 2.19 2.91
CA VAL A 33 -7.36 2.39 3.40
C VAL A 33 -8.42 1.96 2.38
N ASP A 34 -8.08 2.04 1.09
CA ASP A 34 -8.85 1.49 -0.03
C ASP A 34 -8.03 0.40 -0.77
N PRO A 35 -8.12 -0.86 -0.33
CA PRO A 35 -7.44 -1.98 -0.99
C PRO A 35 -7.90 -2.24 -2.42
N TRP A 36 -9.11 -1.82 -2.80
CA TRP A 36 -9.63 -2.09 -4.14
C TRP A 36 -8.93 -1.18 -5.15
N SER A 37 -8.85 0.12 -4.86
CA SER A 37 -8.13 1.07 -5.68
C SER A 37 -6.63 0.76 -5.75
N ALA A 38 -6.02 0.35 -4.64
CA ALA A 38 -4.62 -0.10 -4.60
C ALA A 38 -4.34 -1.27 -5.57
N ARG A 39 -5.19 -2.30 -5.56
CA ARG A 39 -5.08 -3.44 -6.48
C ARG A 39 -5.30 -3.02 -7.92
N LEU A 40 -6.29 -2.17 -8.18
CA LEU A 40 -6.56 -1.66 -9.52
C LEU A 40 -5.35 -0.92 -10.07
N ALA A 41 -4.75 -0.01 -9.30
CA ALA A 41 -3.56 0.75 -9.70
C ALA A 41 -2.39 -0.18 -10.05
N ASN A 42 -2.11 -1.19 -9.22
CA ASN A 42 -1.08 -2.19 -9.50
C ASN A 42 -1.38 -2.98 -10.78
N ARG A 43 -2.61 -3.46 -10.96
CA ARG A 43 -3.02 -4.21 -12.16
C ARG A 43 -2.87 -3.39 -13.44
N LEU A 44 -3.20 -2.10 -13.41
CA LEU A 44 -3.09 -1.21 -14.57
C LEU A 44 -1.67 -1.13 -15.14
N VAL A 45 -0.65 -1.33 -14.30
CA VAL A 45 0.77 -1.33 -14.71
C VAL A 45 1.37 -2.75 -14.76
N GLY A 46 0.56 -3.79 -14.61
CA GLY A 46 1.00 -5.19 -14.68
C GLY A 46 1.68 -5.72 -13.41
N ASN A 47 1.59 -5.01 -12.29
CA ASN A 47 2.16 -5.43 -11.02
C ASN A 47 1.26 -6.45 -10.30
N PRO A 48 1.82 -7.28 -9.39
CA PRO A 48 1.03 -8.06 -8.43
C PRO A 48 0.12 -7.17 -7.58
N ASP A 49 -1.05 -7.68 -7.22
CA ASP A 49 -2.09 -6.97 -6.44
C ASP A 49 -1.56 -6.29 -5.16
N ASP A 50 -0.57 -6.89 -4.50
CA ASP A 50 -0.02 -6.43 -3.22
C ASP A 50 1.34 -5.73 -3.35
N ALA A 51 1.74 -5.32 -4.56
CA ALA A 51 2.93 -4.50 -4.75
C ALA A 51 2.78 -3.14 -4.03
N ALA A 52 3.92 -2.57 -3.61
CA ALA A 52 3.94 -1.30 -2.90
C ALA A 52 3.55 -0.12 -3.81
N LEU A 53 2.73 0.79 -3.29
CA LEU A 53 2.29 2.04 -3.93
C LEU A 53 2.30 3.19 -2.91
N LEU A 54 2.11 4.43 -3.38
CA LEU A 54 1.92 5.62 -2.54
C LEU A 54 0.44 5.92 -2.30
#